data_AF-A0A9D4JNS6-F1
#
_entry.id   AF-A0A9D4JNS6-F1
#
_cell.length_a   1.000
_cell.length_b   1.000
_cell.length_c   1.000
_cell.angle_alpha   90.00
_cell.angle_beta   90.00
_cell.angle_gamma   90.00
#
_symmetry.space_group_name_H-M   'P 1'
#
loop_
_entity.id
_entity.type
_entity.pdbx_description
1 polymer ?
#
loop_
_entity_poly.entity_id
_entity_poly.type
_entity_poly.pdbx_seq_one_letter_code
_entity_poly.pdbx_strand_id
1 'polypeptide(L)'
;MASEYLQCTDCKRKVISWSHDILSQLDVGHRVQFPCILTAMLACDIQVILPLCNRGLGNSSSQIQKKLEEQHSEAHLKKQLHYLNDCKGFSGAMKSGLMRNHLQLHQFLSTDG
;
A
#
# COMPACT_ATOMS: atom_id res chain seq x y z
N MET A 1 -10.94 -11.12 7.14
CA MET A 1 -9.67 -10.46 7.52
C MET A 1 -8.55 -11.34 7.01
N ALA A 2 -7.81 -10.88 6.01
CA ALA A 2 -6.97 -11.71 5.15
C ALA A 2 -5.57 -11.11 5.07
N SER A 3 -4.68 -11.60 5.93
CA SER A 3 -3.24 -11.47 5.72
C SER A 3 -2.78 -12.76 5.04
N GLU A 4 -1.89 -12.64 4.07
CA GLU A 4 -1.30 -13.78 3.36
C GLU A 4 -0.55 -14.71 4.33
N TYR A 5 -0.59 -16.01 4.07
CA TYR A 5 0.14 -17.00 4.87
C TYR A 5 1.49 -17.28 4.23
N LEU A 6 2.56 -17.12 5.01
CA LEU A 6 3.89 -17.58 4.65
C LEU A 6 4.02 -19.06 4.98
N GLN A 7 4.63 -19.83 4.09
CA GLN A 7 4.91 -21.23 4.32
C GLN A 7 6.41 -21.43 4.49
N CYS A 8 6.81 -22.07 5.59
CA CYS A 8 8.18 -22.49 5.77
C CYS A 8 8.57 -23.52 4.70
N THR A 9 9.71 -23.31 4.05
CA THR A 9 10.22 -24.21 3.00
C THR A 9 10.54 -25.59 3.54
N ASP A 10 11.02 -25.67 4.78
CA ASP A 10 11.56 -26.88 5.39
C ASP A 10 10.47 -27.68 6.10
N CYS A 11 9.77 -27.05 7.07
CA CYS A 11 8.76 -27.74 7.88
C CYS A 11 7.32 -27.62 7.33
N LYS A 12 7.11 -26.92 6.21
CA LYS A 12 5.80 -26.70 5.56
C LYS A 12 4.73 -26.03 6.43
N ARG A 13 5.07 -25.57 7.64
CA ARG A 13 4.16 -24.84 8.53
C ARG A 13 3.73 -23.52 7.89
N LYS A 14 2.44 -23.23 7.98
CA LYS A 14 1.86 -21.94 7.58
C LYS A 14 1.85 -20.99 8.77
N VAL A 15 2.36 -19.79 8.58
CA VAL A 15 2.39 -18.72 9.57
C VAL A 15 1.82 -17.47 8.91
N ILE A 16 1.07 -16.67 9.66
CA ILE A 16 0.56 -15.40 9.15
C ILE A 16 1.75 -14.48 8.87
N SER A 17 1.79 -13.86 7.69
CA SER A 17 2.92 -13.00 7.25
C SER A 17 3.22 -11.87 8.23
N TRP A 18 2.24 -11.37 8.96
CA TRP A 18 2.40 -10.29 9.93
C TRP A 18 2.65 -10.80 11.36
N SER A 19 2.88 -12.11 11.56
CA SER A 19 3.15 -12.69 12.88
C SER A 19 4.29 -11.98 13.61
N HIS A 20 4.19 -11.85 14.93
CA HIS A 20 5.25 -11.23 15.72
C HIS A 20 6.60 -11.93 15.52
N ASP A 21 6.60 -13.25 15.35
CA ASP A 21 7.80 -14.04 15.09
C ASP A 21 8.45 -13.72 13.72
N ILE A 22 7.67 -13.26 12.74
CA ILE A 22 8.18 -12.80 11.45
C ILE A 22 8.63 -11.34 11.54
N LEU A 23 7.80 -10.45 12.11
CA LEU A 23 8.13 -9.02 12.21
C LEU A 23 9.31 -8.75 13.16
N SER A 24 9.51 -9.59 14.18
CA SER A 24 10.66 -9.49 15.09
C SER A 24 12.01 -9.79 14.43
N GLN A 25 12.01 -10.35 13.22
CA GLN A 25 13.24 -10.54 12.43
C GLN A 25 13.66 -9.26 11.69
N LEU A 26 12.72 -8.32 11.47
CA LEU A 26 13.00 -7.03 10.86
C LEU A 26 13.60 -6.06 11.87
N ASP A 27 14.36 -5.07 11.41
CA ASP A 27 14.79 -3.94 12.25
C ASP A 27 13.62 -2.98 12.54
N VAL A 28 13.82 -2.09 13.51
CA VAL A 28 12.79 -1.17 14.01
C VAL A 28 12.22 -0.28 12.89
N GLY A 29 13.05 0.16 11.93
CA GLY A 29 12.63 1.03 10.83
C GLY A 29 11.71 0.32 9.82
N HIS A 30 11.86 -0.99 9.66
CA HIS A 30 10.96 -1.79 8.82
C HIS A 30 9.72 -2.25 9.58
N ARG A 31 9.81 -2.53 10.89
CA ARG A 31 8.65 -2.91 11.71
C ARG A 31 7.54 -1.87 11.71
N VAL A 32 7.88 -0.57 11.71
CA VAL A 32 6.88 0.52 11.70
C VAL A 32 6.05 0.56 10.42
N GLN A 33 6.48 -0.12 9.36
CA GLN A 33 5.72 -0.24 8.10
C GLN A 33 4.59 -1.28 8.19
N PHE A 34 4.58 -2.11 9.25
CA PHE A 34 3.59 -3.17 9.47
C PHE A 34 2.78 -2.92 10.76
N PRO A 35 2.00 -1.84 10.85
CA PRO A 35 1.26 -1.49 12.05
C PRO A 35 -0.01 -2.34 12.20
N CYS A 36 0.12 -3.65 12.40
CA CYS A 36 -1.02 -4.54 12.66
C CYS A 36 -0.97 -5.09 14.07
N ILE A 37 -2.13 -5.10 14.73
CA ILE A 37 -2.31 -5.85 15.96
C ILE A 37 -2.81 -7.23 15.57
N LEU A 38 -2.00 -8.23 15.95
CA LEU A 38 -2.39 -9.61 15.90
C LEU A 38 -2.95 -10.04 17.25
N THR A 39 -4.14 -10.64 17.21
CA THR A 39 -4.71 -11.40 18.30
C THR A 39 -4.74 -12.88 17.91
N ALA A 40 -5.07 -13.77 18.85
CA ALA A 40 -5.08 -15.22 18.62
C ALA A 40 -5.95 -15.68 17.43
N MET A 41 -6.92 -14.86 16.99
CA MET A 41 -7.86 -15.19 15.93
C MET A 41 -7.94 -14.14 14.81
N LEU A 42 -7.39 -12.94 14.98
CA LEU A 42 -7.59 -11.82 14.05
C LEU A 42 -6.33 -10.98 13.87
N ALA A 43 -6.13 -10.52 12.64
CA ALA A 43 -5.14 -9.52 12.25
C ALA A 43 -5.86 -8.26 11.78
N CYS A 44 -5.58 -7.11 12.38
CA CYS A 44 -6.16 -5.86 11.94
C CYS A 44 -5.19 -4.69 12.12
N ASP A 45 -5.17 -3.80 11.13
CA ASP A 45 -4.32 -2.61 11.11
C ASP A 45 -4.68 -1.68 12.27
N ILE A 46 -3.67 -1.12 12.92
CA ILE A 46 -3.75 -0.16 14.03
C ILE A 46 -4.56 1.07 13.62
N GLN A 47 -4.50 1.49 12.35
CA GLN A 47 -5.30 2.59 11.81
C GLN A 47 -6.80 2.30 11.82
N VAL A 48 -7.20 1.02 11.85
CA VAL A 48 -8.61 0.60 12.01
C VAL A 48 -8.95 0.44 13.49
N ILE A 49 -8.03 -0.13 14.28
CA ILE A 49 -8.28 -0.45 15.70
C ILE A 49 -8.32 0.80 16.57
N LEU A 50 -7.37 1.73 16.42
CA LEU A 50 -7.29 2.90 17.29
C LEU A 50 -8.58 3.75 17.26
N PRO A 51 -9.18 4.04 16.07
CA PRO A 51 -10.48 4.71 16.02
C PRO A 51 -11.61 3.90 16.68
N LEU A 52 -11.63 2.57 16.51
CA LEU A 52 -12.65 1.68 17.11
C LEU A 52 -12.52 1.61 18.65
N CYS A 53 -11.30 1.67 19.19
CA CYS A 53 -11.06 1.65 20.63
C CYS A 53 -11.49 2.97 21.30
N ASN A 54 -11.47 4.08 20.57
CA ASN A 54 -11.91 5.36 21.09
C ASN A 54 -13.46 5.41 21.06
N ARG A 55 -14.12 5.18 22.19
CA ARG A 55 -15.59 5.18 22.29
C ARG A 55 -16.17 6.61 22.29
N GLY A 56 -16.05 7.32 21.18
CA GLY A 56 -16.65 8.63 20.95
C GLY A 56 -17.82 8.58 19.96
N LEU A 57 -18.72 9.56 20.02
CA LEU A 57 -19.70 9.81 18.97
C LEU A 57 -18.94 10.13 17.66
N GLY A 58 -19.08 9.30 16.64
CA GLY A 58 -18.35 9.47 15.37
C GLY A 58 -17.42 8.30 14.97
N ASN A 59 -17.35 7.24 15.76
CA ASN A 59 -16.49 6.08 15.51
C ASN A 59 -17.29 4.79 15.23
N SER A 60 -18.42 4.88 14.52
CA SER A 60 -19.07 3.68 14.00
C SER A 60 -18.17 2.99 12.97
N SER A 61 -18.35 1.68 12.79
CA SER A 61 -17.63 0.93 11.75
C SER A 61 -17.79 1.54 10.35
N SER A 62 -19.00 2.02 10.02
CA SER A 62 -19.29 2.69 8.75
C SER A 62 -18.57 4.03 8.58
N GLN A 63 -18.42 4.81 9.66
CA GLN A 63 -17.70 6.08 9.62
C GLN A 63 -16.20 5.87 9.47
N ILE A 64 -15.64 4.84 10.12
CA ILE A 64 -14.23 4.48 10.00
C ILE A 64 -13.93 3.97 8.60
N GLN A 65 -14.79 3.13 8.03
CA GLN A 65 -14.68 2.72 6.63
C GLN A 65 -14.64 3.93 5.69
N LYS A 66 -15.61 4.84 5.81
CA LYS A 66 -15.66 6.06 4.99
C LYS A 66 -14.38 6.89 5.13
N LYS A 67 -13.87 7.05 6.34
CA LYS A 67 -12.61 7.77 6.60
C LYS A 67 -11.41 7.11 5.91
N LEU A 68 -11.31 5.79 5.97
CA LEU A 68 -10.24 5.03 5.30
C LEU A 68 -10.33 5.16 3.78
N GLU A 69 -11.55 5.10 3.22
CA GLU A 69 -11.80 5.30 1.79
C GLU A 69 -11.41 6.71 1.33
N GLU A 70 -11.73 7.74 2.12
CA GLU A 70 -11.34 9.13 1.85
C GLU A 70 -9.80 9.29 1.86
N GLN A 71 -9.13 8.75 2.88
CA GLN A 71 -7.66 8.79 2.97
C GLN A 71 -6.97 8.06 1.81
N HIS A 72 -7.46 6.88 1.43
CA HIS A 72 -6.93 6.12 0.30
C HIS A 72 -7.13 6.90 -1.02
N SER A 73 -8.31 7.47 -1.21
CA SER A 73 -8.64 8.26 -2.40
C SER A 73 -7.75 9.50 -2.52
N GLU A 74 -7.49 10.20 -1.42
CA GLU A 74 -6.58 11.36 -1.40
C GLU A 74 -5.14 10.95 -1.77
N ALA A 75 -4.62 9.88 -1.18
CA ALA A 75 -3.28 9.38 -1.49
C ALA A 75 -3.16 8.95 -2.96
N HIS A 76 -4.19 8.32 -3.50
CA HIS A 76 -4.24 7.93 -4.91
C HIS A 76 -4.26 9.15 -5.82
N LEU A 77 -5.07 10.17 -5.51
CA LEU A 77 -5.17 11.40 -6.29
C LEU A 77 -3.83 12.16 -6.32
N LYS A 78 -3.12 12.24 -5.19
CA LYS A 78 -1.78 12.85 -5.14
C LYS A 78 -0.80 12.15 -6.08
N LYS A 79 -0.80 10.81 -6.08
CA LYS A 79 0.04 10.01 -7.00
C LYS A 79 -0.32 10.26 -8.46
N GLN A 80 -1.61 10.31 -8.80
CA GLN A 80 -2.05 10.63 -10.15
C GLN A 80 -1.62 12.05 -10.58
N LEU A 81 -1.74 13.03 -9.69
CA LEU A 81 -1.35 14.41 -9.98
C LEU A 81 0.15 14.51 -10.25
N HIS A 82 0.99 13.85 -9.44
CA HIS A 82 2.43 13.77 -9.68
C HIS A 82 2.73 13.16 -11.05
N TYR A 83 2.13 12.02 -11.38
CA TYR A 83 2.29 11.38 -12.68
C TYR A 83 1.90 12.32 -13.84
N LEU A 84 0.75 12.98 -13.76
CA LEU A 84 0.31 13.91 -14.80
C LEU A 84 1.24 15.13 -14.94
N ASN A 85 1.79 15.61 -13.83
CA ASN A 85 2.75 16.70 -13.83
C ASN A 85 4.07 16.29 -14.50
N ASP A 86 4.56 15.09 -14.19
CA ASP A 86 5.74 14.52 -14.83
C ASP A 86 5.52 14.35 -16.33
N CYS A 87 4.38 13.79 -16.76
CA CYS A 87 4.02 13.67 -18.17
C CYS A 87 4.00 15.03 -18.89
N LYS A 88 3.48 16.08 -18.24
CA LYS A 88 3.52 17.46 -18.78
C LYS A 88 4.96 17.97 -18.89
N GLY A 89 5.79 17.71 -17.88
CA GLY A 89 7.22 18.04 -17.90
C GLY A 89 7.95 17.36 -19.06
N PHE A 90 7.74 16.06 -19.26
CA PHE A 90 8.30 15.30 -20.38
C PHE A 90 7.81 15.82 -21.73
N SER A 91 6.50 16.07 -21.88
CA SER A 91 5.96 16.63 -23.13
C SER A 91 6.52 18.02 -23.44
N GLY A 92 6.69 18.86 -22.41
CA GLY A 92 7.33 20.17 -22.54
C GLY A 92 8.80 20.07 -22.96
N ALA A 93 9.57 19.20 -22.31
CA ALA A 93 10.98 18.96 -22.61
C ALA A 93 11.20 18.35 -24.01
N MET A 94 10.28 17.49 -24.47
CA MET A 94 10.25 17.00 -25.85
C MET A 94 10.02 18.14 -26.84
N LYS A 95 9.04 19.01 -26.59
CA LYS A 95 8.72 20.15 -27.46
C LYS A 95 9.86 21.17 -27.54
N SER A 96 10.60 21.36 -26.46
CA SER A 96 11.75 22.28 -26.40
C SER A 96 13.06 21.65 -26.92
N GLY A 97 13.03 20.41 -27.43
CA GLY A 97 14.19 19.73 -28.00
C GLY A 97 15.27 19.35 -26.99
N LEU A 98 14.98 19.42 -25.69
CA LEU A 98 15.93 19.12 -24.60
C LEU A 98 16.13 17.60 -24.40
N MET A 99 15.23 16.78 -24.95
CA MET A 99 15.35 15.32 -24.97
C MET A 99 15.52 14.83 -26.41
N ARG A 100 16.71 14.33 -26.77
CA ARG A 100 16.93 13.58 -28.01
C ARG A 100 16.45 12.15 -27.81
N ASN A 101 15.59 11.67 -28.71
CA ASN A 101 15.03 10.32 -28.68
C ASN A 101 16.15 9.27 -28.64
N HIS A 102 16.36 8.67 -27.48
CA HIS A 102 17.13 7.43 -27.35
C HIS A 102 16.47 6.46 -26.37
N LEU A 103 15.14 6.38 -26.38
CA LEU A 103 14.45 5.20 -25.86
C LEU A 103 13.72 4.52 -27.01
N GLN A 104 14.28 3.38 -27.43
CA GLN A 104 13.51 2.27 -27.98
C GLN A 104 12.32 2.05 -27.04
N LEU A 105 11.13 2.48 -27.47
CA LEU A 105 9.87 1.98 -26.93
C LEU A 105 9.75 0.52 -27.37
N HIS A 106 10.50 -0.37 -26.74
CA HIS A 106 10.21 -1.78 -26.80
C HIS A 106 9.14 -2.06 -25.75
N GLN A 107 7.94 -2.30 -26.27
CA GLN A 107 6.83 -3.06 -25.69
C GLN A 107 6.34 -2.61 -24.31
N PHE A 108 5.14 -2.04 -24.27
CA PHE A 108 3.98 -2.67 -23.62
C PHE A 108 2.78 -1.79 -23.94
N LEU A 109 2.08 -2.12 -25.03
CA LEU A 109 0.64 -1.96 -25.24
C LEU A 109 0.35 -2.32 -26.70
N SER A 110 0.33 -3.62 -27.00
CA SER A 110 -0.53 -4.25 -28.00
C SER A 110 -0.49 -5.76 -27.81
N THR A 111 -1.68 -6.36 -27.83
CA THR A 111 -2.02 -7.81 -27.94
C THR A 111 -1.88 -8.59 -26.61
N ASP A 112 -2.89 -9.20 -25.99
CA ASP A 112 -4.23 -9.72 -26.38
C ASP A 112 -5.10 -9.81 -25.09
N GLY A 113 -6.43 -9.71 -25.07
CA GLY A 113 -7.48 -9.66 -26.10
C GLY A 113 -8.85 -9.41 -25.45
#